data_AF-A0A7K5BJZ5-F1
#
_entry.id   AF-A0A7K5BJZ5-F1
#
_cell.length_a   1.000
_cell.length_b   1.000
_cell.length_c   1.000
_cell.angle_alpha   90.00
_cell.angle_beta   90.00
_cell.angle_gamma   90.00
#
_symmetry.space_group_name_H-M   'P 1'
#
loop_
_entity.id
_entity.type
_entity.pdbx_description
1 polymer ?
#
loop_
_entity_poly.entity_id
_entity_poly.type
_entity_poly.pdbx_seq_one_letter_code
_entity_poly.pdbx_strand_id
1 'polypeptide(L)' 'QELSEHVVATDVVPNGDWTYQLLVMLEIPLQPGVTYTCQVEHVSLEHPLTRDW' A
#
# COMPACT_ATOMS: atom_id res chain seq x y z
N GLN A 1 1.38 11.37 -5.76
CA GLN A 1 1.45 9.90 -5.71
C GLN A 1 0.96 9.40 -7.05
N GLU A 2 1.79 8.72 -7.83
CA GLU A 2 1.34 8.07 -9.05
C GLU A 2 0.82 6.68 -8.66
N LEU A 3 -0.44 6.42 -8.95
CA LEU A 3 -1.09 5.13 -8.72
C LEU A 3 -1.23 4.45 -10.08
N SER A 4 -0.96 3.14 -10.15
CA SER A 4 -1.30 2.37 -11.34
C SER A 4 -2.82 2.27 -11.49
N GLU A 5 -3.29 1.99 -12.70
CA GLU A 5 -4.71 2.03 -13.08
C GLU A 5 -5.63 1.18 -12.17
N HIS A 6 -5.08 0.14 -11.54
CA HIS A 6 -5.81 -0.80 -10.68
C HIS A 6 -5.58 -0.56 -9.18
N VAL A 7 -4.82 0.47 -8.80
CA VAL A 7 -4.53 0.77 -7.41
C VAL A 7 -5.29 2.01 -6.98
N VAL A 8 -6.12 1.85 -5.96
CA VAL A 8 -6.80 2.97 -5.31
C VAL A 8 -6.29 3.14 -3.89
N ALA A 9 -6.20 4.38 -3.43
CA ALA A 9 -5.77 4.71 -2.08
C ALA A 9 -6.82 5.61 -1.41
N THR A 10 -6.97 5.45 -0.09
CA THR A 10 -7.70 6.44 0.71
C THR A 10 -6.85 7.68 0.92
N ASP A 11 -7.48 8.77 1.36
CA ASP A 11 -6.76 9.88 1.95
C ASP A 11 -5.97 9.43 3.20
N VAL A 12 -5.00 10.25 3.61
CA VAL A 12 -4.28 10.07 4.86
C VAL A 12 -5.15 10.53 6.02
N VAL A 13 -5.44 9.63 6.95
CA VAL A 13 -6.35 9.85 8.08
C VAL A 13 -5.56 9.84 9.41
N PRO A 14 -5.76 10.82 10.31
CA PRO A 14 -5.10 10.84 11.61
C PRO A 14 -5.73 9.82 12.58
N ASN A 15 -4.88 9.18 13.40
CA ASN A 15 -5.31 8.19 14.40
C ASN A 15 -5.61 8.77 15.79
N GLY A 16 -5.31 10.05 16.02
CA GLY A 16 -5.53 10.72 17.30
C GLY A 16 -4.40 10.57 18.32
N ASP A 17 -3.31 9.86 17.96
CA ASP A 17 -2.12 9.61 18.78
C ASP A 17 -0.83 10.11 18.09
N TRP A 18 -0.95 11.10 17.21
CA TRP A 18 0.11 11.63 16.33
C TRP A 18 0.59 10.69 15.23
N THR A 19 -0.05 9.53 15.06
CA THR A 19 0.16 8.67 13.91
C THR A 19 -0.92 8.88 12.85
N TYR A 20 -0.62 8.41 11.63
CA TYR A 20 -1.50 8.52 10.48
C TYR A 20 -1.60 7.16 9.79
N GLN A 21 -2.69 6.97 9.07
CA GLN A 21 -2.92 5.77 8.27
C GLN A 21 -3.51 6.12 6.90
N LEU A 22 -3.25 5.24 5.94
CA LEU A 22 -3.93 5.20 4.65
C LEU A 22 -4.08 3.73 4.26
N LEU A 23 -5.09 3.44 3.44
CA LEU A 23 -5.31 2.11 2.89
C LEU A 23 -5.08 2.15 1.37
N VAL A 24 -4.32 1.18 0.87
CA VAL A 24 -4.15 0.92 -0.56
C VAL A 24 -4.87 -0.37 -0.92
N MET A 25 -5.67 -0.34 -1.97
CA MET A 25 -6.36 -1.50 -2.53
C MET A 25 -5.91 -1.70 -3.97
N LEU A 26 -5.55 -2.94 -4.30
CA LEU A 26 -5.24 -3.38 -5.66
C LEU A 26 -6.41 -4.22 -6.17
N GLU A 27 -7.03 -3.80 -7.26
CA GLU A 27 -8.00 -4.62 -7.98
C GLU A 27 -7.25 -5.70 -8.77
N ILE A 28 -7.49 -6.96 -8.40
CA ILE A 28 -6.78 -8.12 -8.96
C ILE A 28 -7.73 -8.91 -9.87
N PRO A 29 -7.41 -9.06 -11.18
CA PRO A 29 -8.09 -10.04 -12.01
C PRO A 29 -7.74 -11.46 -11.53
N LEU A 30 -8.70 -12.39 -11.56
CA LEU A 30 -8.49 -13.80 -11.21
C LEU A 30 -7.56 -14.48 -12.25
N GLN A 31 -6.26 -14.27 -12.12
CA GLN A 31 -5.23 -14.86 -12.98
C GLN A 31 -4.35 -15.81 -12.14
N PRO A 32 -4.36 -17.13 -12.41
CA PRO A 32 -3.50 -18.06 -11.71
C PRO A 32 -2.03 -17.81 -12.03
N GLY A 33 -1.15 -17.96 -11.03
CA GLY A 33 0.30 -17.93 -11.22
C GLY A 33 0.97 -16.56 -11.10
N VAL A 34 0.26 -15.54 -10.60
CA VAL A 34 0.83 -14.22 -10.28
C VAL A 34 0.88 -14.05 -8.77
N THR A 35 2.02 -13.58 -8.26
CA THR A 35 2.20 -13.17 -6.87
C THR A 35 2.07 -11.65 -6.77
N TYR A 36 1.40 -11.18 -5.74
CA TYR A 36 1.26 -9.76 -5.45
C TYR A 36 2.09 -9.39 -4.25
N THR A 37 2.74 -8.23 -4.33
CA THR A 37 3.60 -7.72 -3.26
C THR A 37 3.20 -6.29 -2.94
N CYS A 38 2.97 -6.03 -1.66
CA CYS A 38 2.78 -4.70 -1.12
C CYS A 38 4.13 -4.16 -0.62
N GLN A 39 4.51 -2.97 -1.07
CA GLN A 39 5.71 -2.26 -0.62
C GLN A 39 5.32 -0.93 0.01
N VAL A 40 5.87 -0.65 1.20
CA VAL A 40 5.66 0.60 1.92
C VAL A 40 7.00 1.32 2.08
N GLU A 41 7.05 2.55 1.58
CA GLU A 41 8.16 3.48 1.76
C GLU A 41 7.76 4.57 2.74
N HIS A 42 8.59 4.81 3.75
CA HIS A 42 8.35 5.84 4.75
C HIS A 42 9.68 6.34 5.30
N VAL A 43 9.79 7.64 5.59
CA VAL A 43 11.04 8.28 6.04
C VAL A 43 11.59 7.68 7.34
N SER A 44 10.74 7.06 8.16
CA SER A 44 11.16 6.41 9.40
C SER A 44 11.70 4.99 9.20
N LEU A 45 11.65 4.45 7.99
CA LEU A 45 12.13 3.11 7.65
C LEU A 45 13.49 3.22 6.97
N GLU A 46 14.48 2.44 7.43
CA GLU A 46 15.80 2.36 6.79
C GLU A 46 15.73 1.73 5.39
N HIS A 47 14.79 0.80 5.19
CA HIS A 47 14.53 0.10 3.94
C HIS A 47 13.02 -0.05 3.72
N PRO A 48 12.53 -0.17 2.47
CA PRO A 48 11.12 -0.40 2.21
C PRO A 48 10.60 -1.66 2.93
N LEU A 49 9.40 -1.57 3.47
CA LEU A 49 8.72 -2.72 4.07
C LEU A 49 7.95 -3.48 2.98
N THR A 50 8.27 -4.76 2.80
CA THR A 50 7.69 -5.61 1.76
C THR A 50 6.87 -6.76 2.35
N ARG A 51 5.70 -7.02 1.76
CA ARG A 51 4.78 -8.12 2.13
C ARG A 51 4.17 -8.76 0.90
N ASP A 52 4.39 -10.07 0.77
CA ASP A 52 3.74 -10.89 -0.26
C ASP A 52 2.34 -11.32 0.21
N TRP A 53 1.41 -11.39 -0.74
CA TRP A 53 0.03 -11.88 -0.57
C TRP A 53 -0.17 -13.24 -1.23
#